data_AF-A0A3B9UCV6-F1
#
_entry.id   AF-A0A3B9UCV6-F1
#
_cell.length_a   1.000
_cell.length_b   1.000
_cell.length_c   1.000
_cell.angle_alpha   90.00
_cell.angle_beta   90.00
_cell.angle_gamma   90.00
#
_symmetry.space_group_name_H-M   'P 1'
#
loop_
_entity.id
_entity.type
_entity.pdbx_description
1 polymer ?
#
loop_
_entity_poly.entity_id
_entity_poly.type
_entity_poly.pdbx_seq_one_letter_code
_entity_poly.pdbx_strand_id
1 'polypeptide(L)' 'MRVIRILLALMLLAPMASKASHIIGGDIQYKYVGDSTGVANQYRIKLVLYRELTGIGLGTNQTVQ' A
#
# COMPACT_ATOMS: atom_id res chain seq x y z
N MET A 1 -15.01 -33.89 28.94
CA MET A 1 -13.69 -33.23 28.88
C MET A 1 -13.15 -32.96 27.47
N ARG A 2 -13.51 -33.73 26.43
CA ARG A 2 -12.96 -33.57 25.07
C ARG A 2 -13.32 -32.22 24.41
N VAL A 3 -14.57 -31.77 24.55
CA VAL A 3 -15.07 -30.48 24.02
C VAL A 3 -14.41 -29.29 24.72
N ILE A 4 -14.25 -29.36 26.04
CA ILE A 4 -13.56 -28.33 26.83
C ILE A 4 -12.11 -28.16 26.38
N ARG A 5 -11.40 -29.25 26.07
CA ARG A 5 -10.02 -29.19 25.54
C ARG A 5 -9.96 -28.52 24.15
N ILE A 6 -10.95 -28.78 23.30
CA ILE A 6 -11.04 -28.16 21.97
C ILE A 6 -11.34 -26.67 22.09
N LEU A 7 -12.28 -26.27 22.96
CA LEU A 7 -12.59 -24.86 23.21
C LEU A 7 -11.41 -24.10 23.81
N LEU A 8 -10.66 -24.71 24.72
CA LEU A 8 -9.45 -24.13 25.28
C LEU A 8 -8.36 -23.93 24.21
N ALA A 9 -8.19 -24.91 23.31
CA ALA A 9 -7.26 -24.80 22.19
C ALA A 9 -7.66 -23.71 21.20
N LEU A 10 -8.97 -23.54 20.94
CA LEU A 10 -9.49 -22.48 20.06
C LEU A 10 -9.27 -21.08 20.65
N MET A 11 -9.44 -20.93 21.97
CA MET A 11 -9.20 -19.67 22.68
C MET A 11 -7.72 -19.25 22.65
N LEU A 12 -6.79 -20.22 22.69
CA LEU A 12 -5.35 -19.94 22.56
C LEU A 12 -4.95 -19.47 21.15
N LEU A 13 -5.74 -19.80 20.13
CA LEU A 13 -5.53 -19.36 18.73
C LEU A 13 -6.23 -18.03 18.41
N ALA A 14 -7.07 -17.52 19.31
CA ALA A 14 -7.91 -16.34 19.07
C ALA A 14 -7.15 -15.00 18.90
N PRO A 15 -5.99 -14.71 19.53
CA PRO A 15 -5.41 -13.37 19.46
C PRO A 15 -4.46 -13.15 18.28
N MET A 16 -4.68 -13.81 17.13
CA MET A 16 -3.97 -13.47 15.89
C MET A 16 -4.65 -12.25 15.25
N ALA A 17 -4.39 -11.07 15.80
CA ALA A 17 -4.82 -9.80 15.20
C ALA A 17 -4.15 -9.64 13.82
N SER A 18 -4.92 -9.83 12.75
CA SER A 18 -4.47 -9.56 11.39
C SER A 18 -4.21 -8.07 11.24
N LYS A 19 -2.97 -7.71 10.87
CA LYS A 19 -2.56 -6.35 10.53
C LYS A 19 -2.58 -6.18 9.02
N ALA A 20 -3.56 -5.47 8.51
CA ALA A 20 -3.56 -4.98 7.14
C ALA A 20 -3.07 -3.54 7.09
N SER A 21 -2.33 -3.18 6.05
CA SER A 21 -2.02 -1.78 5.76
C SER A 21 -2.11 -1.54 4.27
N HIS A 22 -2.60 -0.36 3.90
CA HIS A 22 -2.88 0.01 2.52
C HIS A 22 -2.57 1.50 2.30
N ILE A 23 -2.36 1.84 1.04
CA ILE A 23 -2.37 3.23 0.58
C ILE A 23 -3.83 3.68 0.56
N ILE A 24 -4.13 4.84 1.14
CA ILE A 24 -5.49 5.39 1.21
C ILE A 24 -5.93 5.82 -0.20
N GLY A 25 -5.00 6.38 -0.96
CA GLY A 25 -5.21 6.82 -2.33
C GLY A 25 -4.04 7.67 -2.82
N GLY A 26 -4.26 8.43 -3.87
CA GLY A 26 -3.25 9.30 -4.44
C GLY A 26 -3.66 9.92 -5.76
N ASP A 27 -2.76 10.71 -6.33
CA ASP A 27 -2.93 11.37 -7.62
C ASP A 27 -1.72 11.07 -8.51
N ILE A 28 -1.99 10.77 -9.79
CA ILE A 28 -0.98 10.64 -10.83
C ILE A 28 -1.20 11.76 -11.84
N GLN A 29 -0.15 12.55 -12.06
CA GLN A 29 -0.15 13.60 -13.06
C GLN A 29 0.96 13.34 -14.08
N TYR A 30 0.63 13.51 -15.35
CA TYR A 30 1.55 13.41 -16.47
C TYR A 30 1.56 14.73 -17.22
N LYS A 31 2.76 15.21 -17.55
CA LYS A 31 2.96 16.39 -18.38
C LYS A 31 3.96 16.08 -19.48
N TYR A 32 3.57 16.30 -20.73
CA TYR A 32 4.53 16.32 -21.84
C TYR A 32 5.50 17.49 -21.66
N VAL A 33 6.79 17.21 -21.78
CA VAL A 33 7.86 18.21 -21.64
C VAL A 33 8.85 18.18 -22.79
N GLY A 34 8.62 17.34 -23.80
CA GLY A 34 9.49 17.26 -24.98
C GLY A 34 9.52 18.54 -25.82
N ASP A 35 8.48 19.38 -25.70
CA ASP A 35 8.43 20.73 -26.27
C ASP A 35 9.46 21.67 -25.62
N SER A 36 9.72 21.48 -24.33
CA SER A 36 10.60 22.32 -23.51
C SER A 36 12.05 21.82 -23.50
N THR A 37 12.27 20.53 -23.76
CA THR A 37 13.60 19.89 -23.71
C THR A 37 14.18 19.55 -25.08
N GLY A 38 13.37 19.56 -26.14
CA GLY A 38 13.76 19.16 -27.49
C GLY A 38 13.89 17.64 -27.68
N VAL A 39 13.56 16.83 -26.67
CA VAL A 39 13.58 15.36 -26.74
C VAL A 39 12.17 14.85 -26.97
N ALA A 40 11.95 14.18 -28.11
CA ALA A 40 10.65 13.60 -28.44
C ALA A 40 10.18 12.60 -27.37
N ASN A 41 8.87 12.57 -27.13
CA ASN A 41 8.21 11.62 -26.20
C ASN A 41 8.70 11.71 -24.74
N GLN A 42 9.23 12.87 -24.32
CA GLN A 42 9.64 13.06 -22.92
C GLN A 42 8.47 13.55 -22.06
N TYR A 43 8.27 12.89 -20.92
CA TYR A 43 7.21 13.21 -19.96
C TYR A 43 7.78 13.39 -18.55
N ARG A 44 7.17 14.28 -17.79
CA ARG A 44 7.36 14.37 -16.34
C ARG A 44 6.15 13.76 -15.65
N ILE A 45 6.42 12.86 -14.71
CA ILE A 45 5.40 12.16 -13.92
C ILE A 45 5.50 12.65 -12.48
N LYS A 46 4.38 13.02 -11.88
CA LYS A 46 4.25 13.33 -10.45
C LYS A 46 3.28 12.34 -9.83
N LEU A 47 3.76 11.60 -8.84
CA LEU A 47 2.96 10.70 -8.01
C LEU A 47 2.83 11.30 -6.60
N VAL A 48 1.61 11.41 -6.11
CA VAL A 48 1.30 11.79 -4.73
C VAL A 48 0.54 10.64 -4.10
N LEU A 49 0.96 10.19 -2.90
CA LEU A 49 0.32 9.10 -2.18
C LEU A 49 -0.17 9.58 -0.81
N TYR A 50 -1.41 9.26 -0.50
CA TYR A 50 -2.03 9.49 0.80
C TYR A 50 -1.94 8.21 1.62
N ARG A 51 -1.33 8.30 2.80
CA ARG A 51 -1.18 7.16 3.73
C ARG A 51 -1.17 7.61 5.17
N GLU A 52 -1.56 6.72 6.07
CA GLU A 52 -1.32 6.89 7.50
C GLU A 52 0.16 6.71 7.81
N LEU A 53 0.71 7.53 8.72
CA LEU A 53 2.13 7.48 9.08
C LEU A 53 2.54 6.08 9.58
N THR A 54 1.69 5.47 10.40
CA THR A 54 1.84 4.14 11.00
C THR A 54 1.48 2.97 10.07
N GLY A 55 1.09 3.26 8.82
CA GLY A 55 0.75 2.26 7.81
C GLY A 55 1.95 1.67 7.07
N ILE A 56 1.77 1.25 5.81
CA ILE A 56 2.75 0.54 4.98
C ILE A 56 3.93 1.44 4.62
N GLY A 57 5.17 0.97 4.77
CA GLY A 57 6.36 1.74 4.39
C GLY A 57 6.37 2.03 2.88
N LEU A 58 6.83 3.23 2.49
CA LEU A 58 7.04 3.57 1.08
C LEU A 58 8.40 3.04 0.63
N GLY A 59 8.38 2.14 -0.35
CA GLY A 59 9.59 1.69 -1.04
C GLY A 59 9.99 2.64 -2.17
N THR A 60 11.06 2.31 -2.89
CA THR A 60 11.50 3.04 -4.09
C THR A 60 10.57 2.84 -5.28
N ASN A 61 9.79 1.76 -5.29
CA ASN A 61 8.81 1.42 -6.32
C ASN A 61 7.42 1.36 -5.70
N GLN A 62 6.41 1.86 -6.43
CA GLN A 62 5.00 1.76 -6.05
C GLN A 62 4.20 1.32 -7.28
N THR A 63 3.52 0.18 -7.17
CA THR A 63 2.58 -0.30 -8.19
C THR A 63 1.19 0.15 -7.80
N VAL A 64 0.62 1.06 -8.59
CA VAL A 64 -0.77 1.51 -8.43
C VAL A 64 -1.62 0.66 -9.37
N GLN A 65 -2.57 -0.10 -8.81
CA GLN A 65 -3.53 -0.93 -9.56
C GLN A 65 -4.83 -0.17 -9.77
#